data_AF-A0A5W8QZ56-F1
#
_entry.id   AF-A0A5W8QZ56-F1
#
_cell.length_a   1.000
_cell.length_b   1.000
_cell.length_c   1.000
_cell.angle_alpha   90.00
_cell.angle_beta   90.00
_cell.angle_gamma   90.00
#
_symmetry.space_group_name_H-M   'P 1'
#
loop_
_entity.id
_entity.type
_entity.pdbx_description
1 polymer ?
#
loop_
_entity_poly.entity_id
_entity_poly.type
_entity_poly.pdbx_seq_one_letter_code
_entity_poly.pdbx_strand_id
1 'polypeptide(L)'
;AVAAFTGLVWQMKMASLAVAAMAPVGAVYTFIALVTGAAWGKPMWGTWWVWDARLTSELVLLFLYAGVIALWHAFDDRKMAGRAAGILVLVGVVNLPVIHYSVEWWNTLHQG
;
A
#
# COMPACT_ATOMS: atom_id res chain seq x y z
N ALA A 1 4.78 -8.87 0.10
CA ALA A 1 4.03 -10.12 0.31
C ALA A 1 4.95 -11.30 0.63
N VAL A 2 5.76 -11.78 -0.34
CA VAL A 2 6.54 -13.01 -0.21
C VAL A 2 7.52 -12.96 0.97
N ALA A 3 8.30 -11.87 1.11
CA ALA A 3 9.20 -11.69 2.24
C ALA A 3 8.47 -11.64 3.60
N ALA A 4 7.27 -11.05 3.66
CA ALA A 4 6.46 -11.04 4.87
C ALA A 4 5.98 -12.45 5.23
N PHE A 5 5.49 -13.20 4.24
CA PHE A 5 5.07 -14.58 4.40
C PHE A 5 6.24 -15.46 4.87
N THR A 6 7.38 -15.39 4.19
CA THR A 6 8.54 -16.21 4.56
C THR A 6 9.10 -15.82 5.93
N GLY A 7 9.11 -14.53 6.25
CA GLY A 7 9.48 -14.03 7.58
C GLY A 7 8.56 -14.50 8.69
N LEU A 8 7.26 -14.65 8.44
CA LEU A 8 6.29 -15.15 9.41
C LEU A 8 6.36 -16.68 9.59
N VAL A 9 6.46 -17.44 8.50
CA VAL A 9 6.47 -18.91 8.56
C VAL A 9 7.81 -19.44 9.08
N TRP A 10 8.93 -18.97 8.53
CA TRP A 10 10.27 -19.47 8.87
C TRP A 10 11.03 -18.58 9.86
N GLN A 11 10.40 -17.50 10.36
CA GLN A 11 11.02 -16.59 11.35
C GLN A 11 12.39 -16.03 10.88
N MET A 12 12.54 -15.85 9.58
CA MET A 12 13.80 -15.38 8.98
C MET A 12 13.99 -13.88 9.23
N LYS A 13 15.03 -13.52 9.96
CA LYS A 13 15.37 -12.13 10.29
C LYS A 13 15.56 -11.27 9.03
N MET A 14 16.24 -11.80 8.02
CA MET A 14 16.51 -11.09 6.75
C MET A 14 15.21 -10.76 6.00
N ALA A 15 14.21 -11.63 6.07
CA ALA A 15 12.93 -11.40 5.41
C ALA A 15 12.14 -10.26 6.05
N SER A 16 12.18 -10.14 7.39
CA SER A 16 11.58 -9.02 8.12
C SER A 16 12.28 -7.69 7.83
N LEU A 17 13.61 -7.71 7.72
CA LEU A 17 14.41 -6.53 7.33
C LEU A 17 14.10 -6.10 5.88
N ALA A 18 13.93 -7.04 4.97
CA ALA A 18 13.54 -6.75 3.60
C ALA A 18 12.16 -6.06 3.54
N VAL A 19 11.19 -6.50 4.34
CA VAL A 19 9.89 -5.81 4.45
C VAL A 19 10.07 -4.37 4.90
N ALA A 20 10.86 -4.13 5.94
CA ALA A 20 11.10 -2.79 6.48
C ALA A 20 11.82 -1.87 5.48
N ALA A 21 12.79 -2.39 4.74
CA ALA A 21 13.55 -1.63 3.74
C ALA A 21 12.72 -1.29 2.50
N MET A 22 11.82 -2.19 2.09
CA MET A 22 10.98 -1.99 0.90
C MET A 22 9.76 -1.09 1.16
N ALA A 23 9.27 -1.01 2.39
CA ALA A 23 8.07 -0.24 2.71
C ALA A 23 8.19 1.27 2.37
N PRO A 24 9.29 1.98 2.69
CA PRO A 24 9.49 3.38 2.27
C PRO A 24 9.51 3.55 0.75
N VAL A 25 10.12 2.60 0.03
CA VAL A 25 10.17 2.64 -1.44
C VAL A 25 8.75 2.57 -2.00
N GLY A 26 7.96 1.59 -1.55
CA GLY A 26 6.55 1.46 -1.93
C GLY A 26 5.74 2.71 -1.61
N ALA A 27 5.90 3.25 -0.39
CA ALA A 27 5.21 4.48 0.03
C ALA A 27 5.48 5.65 -0.91
N VAL A 28 6.74 5.85 -1.33
CA VAL A 28 7.13 6.94 -2.23
C VAL A 28 6.51 6.75 -3.62
N TYR A 29 6.55 5.54 -4.18
CA TYR A 29 5.91 5.27 -5.47
C TYR A 29 4.39 5.48 -5.41
N THR A 30 3.73 4.97 -4.38
CA THR A 30 2.29 5.19 -4.18
C THR A 30 1.97 6.67 -4.00
N PHE A 31 2.78 7.42 -3.25
CA PHE A 31 2.59 8.86 -3.09
C PHE A 31 2.72 9.63 -4.41
N ILE A 32 3.76 9.33 -5.20
CA ILE A 32 3.95 9.93 -6.53
C ILE A 32 2.76 9.58 -7.43
N ALA A 33 2.34 8.31 -7.47
CA ALA A 33 1.19 7.86 -8.25
C ALA A 33 -0.11 8.57 -7.82
N LEU A 34 -0.33 8.75 -6.52
CA LEU A 34 -1.50 9.44 -5.98
C LEU A 34 -1.53 10.92 -6.36
N VAL A 35 -0.42 11.63 -6.18
CA VAL A 35 -0.30 13.06 -6.49
C VAL A 35 -0.44 13.30 -7.98
N THR A 36 0.24 12.49 -8.80
CA THR A 36 0.13 12.58 -10.25
C THR A 36 -1.27 12.22 -10.73
N GLY A 37 -1.88 11.16 -10.21
CA GLY A 37 -3.27 10.77 -10.51
C GLY A 37 -4.27 11.87 -10.16
N ALA A 38 -4.15 12.48 -8.99
CA ALA A 38 -4.97 13.62 -8.57
C ALA A 38 -4.78 14.84 -9.49
N ALA A 39 -3.53 15.13 -9.90
CA ALA A 39 -3.24 16.21 -10.83
C ALA A 39 -3.85 15.98 -12.22
N TRP A 40 -3.85 14.73 -12.70
CA TRP A 40 -4.51 14.33 -13.95
C TRP A 40 -6.04 14.40 -13.87
N GLY A 41 -6.63 14.31 -12.68
CA GLY A 41 -8.08 14.44 -12.49
C GLY A 41 -8.63 15.82 -12.87
N LYS A 42 -7.85 16.89 -12.66
CA LYS A 42 -8.29 18.26 -12.97
C LYS A 42 -8.59 18.49 -14.47
N PRO A 43 -7.68 18.18 -15.42
CA PRO A 43 -7.98 18.34 -16.85
C PRO A 43 -9.02 17.34 -17.38
N MET A 44 -9.12 16.14 -16.80
CA MET A 44 -10.02 15.09 -17.33
C MET A 44 -11.46 15.20 -16.80
N TRP A 45 -11.63 15.52 -15.52
CA TRP A 45 -12.95 15.50 -14.84
C TRP A 45 -13.28 16.81 -14.11
N GLY A 46 -12.45 17.85 -14.24
CA GLY A 46 -12.68 19.16 -13.63
C GLY A 46 -12.40 19.23 -12.12
N THR A 47 -11.95 18.14 -11.50
CA THR A 47 -11.70 18.06 -10.05
C THR A 47 -10.37 17.39 -9.75
N TRP A 48 -9.63 17.88 -8.76
CA TRP A 48 -8.35 17.28 -8.34
C TRP A 48 -8.51 15.94 -7.60
N TRP A 49 -9.68 15.68 -7.02
CA TRP A 49 -9.90 14.50 -6.22
C TRP A 49 -11.35 14.04 -6.32
N VAL A 50 -11.53 12.74 -6.46
CA VAL A 50 -12.82 12.07 -6.41
C VAL A 50 -12.68 10.88 -5.46
N TRP A 51 -13.67 10.67 -4.60
CA TRP A 51 -13.73 9.51 -3.71
C TRP A 51 -14.23 8.27 -4.44
N ASP A 52 -13.55 7.93 -5.53
CA ASP A 52 -13.87 6.77 -6.34
C ASP A 52 -13.05 5.55 -5.90
N ALA A 53 -13.41 4.36 -6.39
CA ALA A 53 -12.74 3.12 -5.96
C ALA A 53 -11.24 3.14 -6.26
N ARG A 54 -10.80 3.77 -7.36
CA ARG A 54 -9.40 3.80 -7.79
C ARG A 54 -8.54 4.71 -6.91
N LEU A 55 -8.88 6.00 -6.80
CA LEU A 55 -8.09 6.95 -6.00
C LEU A 55 -8.15 6.63 -4.51
N THR A 56 -9.31 6.18 -4.03
CA THR A 56 -9.48 5.83 -2.61
C THR A 56 -8.67 4.59 -2.25
N SER A 57 -8.66 3.54 -3.08
CA SER A 57 -7.86 2.34 -2.80
C SER A 57 -6.36 2.59 -2.90
N GLU A 58 -5.90 3.47 -3.79
CA GLU A 58 -4.50 3.93 -3.82
C GLU A 58 -4.12 4.74 -2.57
N LEU A 59 -5.01 5.61 -2.08
CA LEU A 59 -4.80 6.33 -0.81
C LEU A 59 -4.71 5.34 0.37
N VAL A 60 -5.58 4.32 0.39
CA VAL A 60 -5.52 3.24 1.39
C VAL A 60 -4.19 2.50 1.30
N LEU A 61 -3.67 2.23 0.10
CA LEU A 61 -2.36 1.62 -0.08
C LEU A 61 -1.23 2.47 0.53
N LEU A 62 -1.29 3.79 0.35
CA LEU A 62 -0.33 4.71 0.95
C LEU A 62 -0.35 4.61 2.49
N PHE A 63 -1.54 4.58 3.08
CA PHE A 63 -1.69 4.41 4.54
C PHE A 63 -1.27 3.03 5.03
N LEU A 64 -1.46 1.97 4.24
CA LEU A 64 -0.94 0.65 4.56
C LEU A 64 0.59 0.66 4.61
N TYR A 65 1.27 1.29 3.63
CA TYR A 65 2.72 1.45 3.67
C TYR A 65 3.18 2.29 4.87
N ALA A 66 2.52 3.41 5.14
CA ALA A 66 2.81 4.23 6.32
C ALA A 66 2.63 3.44 7.62
N GLY A 67 1.57 2.63 7.71
CA GLY A 67 1.32 1.73 8.84
C GLY A 67 2.41 0.69 9.02
N VAL A 68 2.94 0.11 7.94
CA VAL A 68 4.06 -0.85 7.99
C VAL A 68 5.32 -0.17 8.53
N ILE A 69 5.64 1.04 8.05
CA ILE A 69 6.77 1.83 8.53
C ILE A 69 6.58 2.19 10.00
N ALA A 70 5.39 2.63 10.39
CA ALA A 70 5.07 2.99 11.77
C ALA A 70 5.20 1.79 12.70
N LEU A 71 4.61 0.64 12.36
CA LEU A 71 4.73 -0.60 13.15
C LEU A 71 6.17 -1.06 13.30
N TRP A 72 6.99 -0.93 12.24
CA TRP A 72 8.40 -1.30 12.33
C TRP A 72 9.20 -0.46 13.33
N HIS A 73 8.84 0.82 13.50
CA HIS A 73 9.50 1.77 14.40
C HIS A 73 8.84 1.86 15.78
N ALA A 74 7.61 1.40 15.94
CA ALA A 74 6.86 1.46 17.20
C ALA A 74 7.31 0.43 18.24
N PHE A 75 7.96 -0.66 17.82
CA PHE A 75 8.42 -1.73 18.71
C PHE A 75 9.94 -1.77 18.82
N ASP A 76 10.45 -1.85 20.05
CA ASP A 76 11.88 -2.05 20.31
C ASP A 76 12.33 -3.48 19.92
N ASP A 77 11.50 -4.48 20.20
CA ASP A 77 11.74 -5.86 19.77
C ASP A 77 11.51 -6.00 18.26
N ARG A 78 12.61 -6.14 17.51
CA ARG A 78 12.59 -6.32 16.05
C ARG A 78 11.85 -7.56 15.58
N LYS A 79 11.75 -8.61 16.40
CA LYS A 79 10.97 -9.80 16.07
C LYS A 79 9.48 -9.52 16.13
N MET A 80 9.04 -8.80 17.17
CA MET A 80 7.65 -8.35 17.31
C MET A 80 7.29 -7.32 16.23
N ALA A 81 8.18 -6.37 15.97
CA ALA A 81 8.06 -5.39 14.88
C ALA A 81 7.87 -6.07 13.52
N GLY A 82 8.74 -7.03 13.19
CA GLY A 82 8.68 -7.78 11.93
C GLY A 82 7.41 -8.61 11.78
N ARG A 83 6.90 -9.21 12.87
CA ARG A 83 5.62 -9.93 12.85
C ARG A 83 4.45 -8.98 12.60
N ALA A 84 4.35 -7.88 13.34
CA ALA A 84 3.27 -6.90 13.18
C ALA A 84 3.27 -6.27 11.78
N ALA A 85 4.43 -5.79 11.33
CA ALA A 85 4.62 -5.26 9.98
C ALA A 85 4.31 -6.30 8.89
N GLY A 86 4.76 -7.55 9.09
CA GLY A 86 4.51 -8.65 8.16
C GLY A 86 3.02 -8.97 8.00
N ILE A 87 2.27 -9.03 9.11
CA ILE A 87 0.82 -9.25 9.09
C ILE A 87 0.13 -8.13 8.30
N LEU A 88 0.47 -6.87 8.58
CA LEU A 88 -0.11 -5.74 7.87
C LEU A 88 0.20 -5.77 6.36
N VAL A 89 1.42 -6.14 5.97
CA VAL A 89 1.78 -6.34 4.56
C VAL A 89 0.93 -7.42 3.90
N LEU A 90 0.69 -8.55 4.59
CA LEU A 90 -0.12 -9.63 4.01
C LEU A 90 -1.58 -9.22 3.83
N VAL A 91 -2.16 -8.52 4.79
CA VAL A 91 -3.51 -7.95 4.68
C VAL A 91 -3.54 -6.91 3.56
N GLY A 92 -2.56 -6.01 3.52
CA GLY A 92 -2.50 -4.93 2.54
C GLY A 92 -2.33 -5.40 1.09
N VAL A 93 -1.74 -6.56 0.85
CA VAL A 93 -1.60 -7.14 -0.50
C VAL A 93 -2.96 -7.44 -1.14
N VAL A 94 -3.99 -7.70 -0.33
CA VAL A 94 -5.37 -7.89 -0.82
C VAL A 94 -5.92 -6.61 -1.46
N ASN A 95 -5.39 -5.44 -1.12
CA ASN A 95 -5.78 -4.17 -1.74
C ASN A 95 -5.30 -4.04 -3.20
N LEU A 96 -4.24 -4.75 -3.61
CA LEU A 96 -3.69 -4.64 -4.96
C LEU A 96 -4.68 -5.13 -6.04
N PRO A 97 -5.35 -6.30 -5.90
CA PRO A 97 -6.47 -6.67 -6.77
C PRO A 97 -7.59 -5.63 -6.81
N VAL A 98 -7.94 -5.03 -5.67
CA VAL A 98 -9.01 -4.02 -5.59
C VAL A 98 -8.64 -2.78 -6.42
N ILE A 99 -7.40 -2.31 -6.33
CA ILE A 99 -6.90 -1.20 -7.16
C ILE A 99 -6.96 -1.57 -8.65
N HIS A 100 -6.42 -2.74 -9.02
CA HIS A 100 -6.32 -3.16 -10.41
C HIS A 100 -7.71 -3.30 -11.07
N TYR A 101 -8.61 -4.04 -10.41
CA TYR A 101 -9.96 -4.29 -10.90
C TYR A 101 -10.95 -3.19 -10.55
N SER A 102 -10.52 -2.10 -9.89
CA SER A 102 -11.39 -0.97 -9.53
C SER A 102 -12.15 -0.40 -10.74
N VAL A 103 -11.54 -0.48 -11.92
CA VAL A 103 -12.11 0.01 -13.19
C VAL A 103 -13.22 -0.87 -13.73
N GLU A 104 -13.09 -2.18 -13.53
CA GLU A 104 -14.03 -3.20 -14.03
C GLU A 104 -15.18 -3.41 -13.04
N TRP A 105 -14.89 -3.37 -11.73
CA TRP A 105 -15.87 -3.61 -10.68
C TRP A 105 -16.75 -2.39 -10.39
N TRP A 106 -16.23 -1.18 -10.56
CA TRP A 106 -16.99 0.04 -10.33
C TRP A 106 -17.10 0.90 -11.58
N ASN A 107 -18.34 1.08 -12.05
CA ASN A 107 -18.68 2.02 -13.11
C ASN A 107 -18.62 3.47 -12.60
N THR A 108 -17.40 4.01 -12.43
CA THR A 108 -17.17 5.43 -12.05
C THR A 108 -16.87 6.29 -13.28
N LEU A 109 -16.68 7.60 -13.09
CA LEU A 109 -16.43 8.61 -14.16
C LEU A 109 -15.32 8.27 -15.18
N HIS A 110 -14.54 7.21 -14.95
CA HIS A 110 -13.36 6.82 -15.70
C HIS A 110 -13.65 5.89 -16.89
N GLN A 111 -14.91 5.69 -17.28
CA GLN A 111 -15.29 4.82 -18.38
C GLN A 111 -15.32 5.60 -19.69
N GLY A 112 -14.19 5.57 -20.40
CA GLY A 112 -14.04 6.00 -21.80
C GLY A 112 -13.14 5.02 -22.53
#